data_AF-A0A6N6QEM2-F1
#
_entry.id   AF-A0A6N6QEM2-F1
#
_cell.length_a   1.000
_cell.length_b   1.000
_cell.length_c   1.000
_cell.angle_alpha   90.00
_cell.angle_beta   90.00
_cell.angle_gamma   90.00
#
_symmetry.space_group_name_H-M   'P 1'
#
loop_
_entity.id
_entity.type
_entity.pdbx_description
1 polymer ?
#
loop_
_entity_poly.entity_id
_entity_poly.type
_entity_poly.pdbx_seq_one_letter_code
_entity_poly.pdbx_strand_id
1 'polypeptide(L)'
;MGIQVARALGAKVAVTVLDEESAKLATDLGVEFVINTNERDFVEAISQWTNGRSVDVAIDSLGGDILERTIQAVKPLGIIVAMGFMAGTAVSFDIRDFFFTQKQLRGTLVGDIEDFAAWLPAIRNGRIKPIIDSVLPPV
;
A
#
# COMPACT_ATOMS: atom_id res chain seq x y z
N MET A 1 -8.22 -4.50 -3.59
CA MET A 1 -8.45 -3.56 -4.72
C MET A 1 -7.27 -2.63 -5.00
N GLY A 2 -6.55 -2.12 -4.00
CA GLY A 2 -5.44 -1.17 -4.20
C GLY A 2 -4.40 -1.57 -5.26
N ILE A 3 -3.99 -2.84 -5.28
CA ILE A 3 -3.10 -3.39 -6.32
C ILE A 3 -3.65 -3.13 -7.73
N GLN A 4 -4.91 -3.49 -7.98
CA GLN A 4 -5.52 -3.38 -9.31
C GLN A 4 -5.66 -1.92 -9.74
N VAL A 5 -6.01 -1.03 -8.81
CA VAL A 5 -6.10 0.42 -9.04
C VAL A 5 -4.73 0.99 -9.40
N ALA A 6 -3.70 0.70 -8.60
CA ALA A 6 -2.34 1.20 -8.84
C ALA A 6 -1.81 0.73 -10.21
N ARG A 7 -2.03 -0.54 -10.56
CA ARG A 7 -1.64 -1.08 -11.87
C ARG A 7 -2.44 -0.46 -13.02
N ALA A 8 -3.73 -0.20 -12.83
CA ALA A 8 -4.55 0.49 -13.82
C ALA A 8 -4.07 1.93 -14.10
N LEU A 9 -3.40 2.56 -13.12
CA LEU A 9 -2.71 3.85 -13.26
C LEU A 9 -1.30 3.73 -13.85
N GLY A 10 -0.83 2.53 -14.16
CA GLY A 10 0.51 2.28 -14.70
C GLY A 10 1.64 2.25 -13.65
N ALA A 11 1.30 2.17 -12.37
CA ALA A 11 2.29 2.05 -11.31
C ALA A 11 2.89 0.64 -11.27
N LYS A 12 4.16 0.57 -10.86
CA LYS A 12 4.78 -0.67 -10.37
C LYS A 12 4.44 -0.82 -8.90
N VAL A 13 3.96 -1.99 -8.50
CA VAL A 13 3.44 -2.26 -7.17
C VAL A 13 4.38 -3.20 -6.42
N ALA A 14 4.68 -2.84 -5.18
CA ALA A 14 5.14 -3.77 -4.17
C ALA A 14 4.07 -3.92 -3.09
N VAL A 15 3.94 -5.11 -2.50
CA VAL A 15 2.97 -5.35 -1.42
C VAL A 15 3.60 -6.19 -0.31
N THR A 16 3.25 -5.87 0.93
CA THR A 16 3.60 -6.66 2.10
C THR A 16 2.51 -7.70 2.38
N VAL A 17 2.93 -8.90 2.80
CA VAL A 17 2.06 -10.03 3.16
C VAL A 17 2.64 -10.76 4.37
N LEU A 18 1.83 -11.61 5.01
CA LEU A 18 2.25 -12.43 6.15
C LEU A 18 2.27 -13.94 5.84
N ASP A 19 1.60 -14.35 4.77
CA ASP A 19 1.40 -15.75 4.42
C ASP A 19 1.46 -15.98 2.90
N GLU A 20 1.64 -17.25 2.54
CA GLU A 20 1.83 -17.70 1.16
C GLU A 20 0.53 -17.57 0.32
N GLU A 21 -0.63 -17.68 0.95
CA GLU A 21 -1.92 -17.53 0.26
C GLU A 21 -2.09 -16.09 -0.25
N SER A 22 -1.83 -15.11 0.61
CA SER A 22 -1.80 -13.69 0.28
C SER A 22 -0.72 -13.37 -0.75
N ALA A 23 0.46 -14.01 -0.66
CA ALA A 23 1.54 -13.86 -1.64
C ALA A 23 1.12 -14.32 -3.04
N LYS A 24 0.47 -15.49 -3.10
CA LYS A 24 -0.07 -16.05 -4.34
C LYS A 24 -1.15 -15.13 -4.92
N LEU A 25 -2.10 -14.68 -4.11
CA LEU A 25 -3.15 -13.77 -4.57
C LEU A 25 -2.55 -12.46 -5.13
N ALA A 26 -1.59 -11.87 -4.43
CA ALA A 26 -0.89 -10.66 -4.90
C ALA A 26 -0.21 -10.89 -6.26
N THR A 27 0.45 -12.03 -6.43
CA THR A 27 1.10 -12.43 -7.69
C THR A 27 0.07 -12.60 -8.82
N ASP A 28 -1.05 -13.25 -8.54
CA ASP A 28 -2.14 -13.44 -9.51
C ASP A 28 -2.80 -12.10 -9.93
N LEU A 29 -2.76 -11.09 -9.04
CA LEU A 29 -3.17 -9.71 -9.36
C LEU A 29 -2.11 -8.92 -10.15
N GLY A 30 -0.93 -9.51 -10.37
CA GLY A 30 0.16 -8.99 -11.19
C GLY A 30 1.04 -7.96 -10.51
N VAL A 31 1.20 -8.05 -9.18
CA VAL A 31 2.17 -7.24 -8.43
C VAL A 31 3.60 -7.57 -8.90
N GLU A 32 4.45 -6.56 -9.03
CA GLU A 32 5.84 -6.71 -9.44
C GLU A 32 6.74 -7.25 -8.31
N PHE A 33 6.40 -6.98 -7.06
CA PHE A 33 7.18 -7.44 -5.91
C PHE A 33 6.33 -7.76 -4.68
N VAL A 34 6.44 -8.99 -4.17
CA VAL A 34 5.77 -9.43 -2.94
C VAL A 34 6.81 -9.52 -1.82
N ILE A 35 6.47 -8.99 -0.65
CA ILE A 35 7.35 -8.97 0.52
C ILE A 35 6.65 -9.69 1.67
N ASN A 36 7.11 -10.90 2.01
CA ASN A 36 6.71 -11.53 3.25
C ASN A 36 7.46 -10.87 4.42
N THR A 37 6.73 -10.15 5.27
CA THR A 37 7.34 -9.40 6.40
C THR A 37 7.70 -10.28 7.59
N ASN A 38 7.31 -11.56 7.58
CA ASN A 38 7.80 -12.55 8.55
C ASN A 38 9.22 -13.04 8.22
N GLU A 39 9.66 -12.88 6.98
CA GLU A 39 10.93 -13.43 6.49
C GLU A 39 12.03 -12.37 6.35
N ARG A 40 11.65 -11.14 6.02
CA ARG A 40 12.60 -10.06 5.76
C ARG A 40 12.02 -8.70 6.10
N ASP A 41 12.92 -7.77 6.33
CA ASP A 41 12.56 -6.38 6.52
C ASP A 41 12.07 -5.74 5.21
N PHE A 42 10.91 -5.07 5.26
CA PHE A 42 10.33 -4.49 4.05
C PHE A 42 11.03 -3.21 3.58
N VAL A 43 11.64 -2.43 4.48
CA VAL A 43 12.36 -1.20 4.10
C VAL A 43 13.60 -1.57 3.31
N GLU A 44 14.36 -2.55 3.79
CA GLU A 44 15.52 -3.10 3.09
C GLU A 44 15.13 -3.76 1.76
N ALA A 45 14.07 -4.58 1.76
CA ALA A 45 13.58 -5.24 0.55
C ALA A 45 13.16 -4.23 -0.53
N ILE A 46 12.46 -3.16 -0.15
CA ILE A 46 12.09 -2.06 -1.07
C ILE A 46 13.34 -1.36 -1.58
N SER A 47 14.32 -1.05 -0.72
CA SER A 47 15.57 -0.44 -1.14
C SER A 47 16.28 -1.29 -2.21
N GLN A 48 16.39 -2.60 -1.99
CA GLN A 48 16.98 -3.53 -2.96
C GLN A 48 16.19 -3.55 -4.28
N TRP A 49 14.87 -3.72 -4.21
CA TRP A 49 14.01 -3.79 -5.40
C TRP A 49 14.02 -2.49 -6.22
N THR A 50 14.15 -1.34 -5.57
CA THR A 50 14.15 -0.01 -6.22
C THR A 50 15.53 0.51 -6.59
N ASN A 51 16.60 -0.25 -6.32
CA ASN A 51 18.01 0.16 -6.45
C ASN A 51 18.32 1.41 -5.61
N GLY A 52 17.90 1.41 -4.35
CA GLY A 52 18.14 2.47 -3.36
C GLY A 52 17.26 3.71 -3.52
N ARG A 53 16.25 3.67 -4.39
CA ARG A 53 15.39 4.84 -4.68
C ARG A 53 14.18 4.98 -3.76
N SER A 54 13.78 3.92 -3.06
CA SER A 54 12.54 3.87 -2.27
C SER A 54 11.28 4.03 -3.14
N VAL A 55 10.08 3.95 -2.56
CA VAL A 55 8.81 4.12 -3.31
C VAL A 55 8.37 5.58 -3.39
N ASP A 56 7.65 5.94 -4.46
CA ASP A 56 7.03 7.26 -4.62
C ASP A 56 5.89 7.52 -3.64
N VAL A 57 5.06 6.49 -3.43
CA VAL A 57 3.86 6.52 -2.60
C VAL A 57 3.75 5.23 -1.79
N ALA A 58 3.39 5.34 -0.51
CA ALA A 58 3.03 4.21 0.33
C ALA A 58 1.61 4.37 0.88
N ILE A 59 0.87 3.27 0.93
CA ILE A 59 -0.45 3.19 1.56
C ILE A 59 -0.31 2.32 2.81
N ASP A 60 -0.57 2.91 3.98
CA ASP A 60 -0.40 2.27 5.28
C ASP A 60 -1.75 2.09 5.97
N SER A 61 -2.12 0.85 6.27
CA SER A 61 -3.32 0.50 7.03
C SER A 61 -3.02 0.04 8.45
N LEU A 62 -1.75 0.02 8.86
CA LEU A 62 -1.28 -0.56 10.10
C LEU A 62 -1.06 0.50 11.17
N GLY A 63 -0.52 1.67 10.85
CA GLY A 63 -0.20 2.68 11.86
C GLY A 63 0.90 2.21 12.81
N GLY A 64 0.92 2.74 14.03
CA GLY A 64 1.90 2.36 15.06
C GLY A 64 3.36 2.59 14.62
N ASP A 65 4.26 1.78 15.15
CA ASP A 65 5.68 1.77 14.78
C ASP A 65 5.90 1.35 13.31
N ILE A 66 4.95 0.64 12.72
CA ILE A 66 5.02 0.28 11.29
C ILE A 66 4.94 1.52 10.40
N LEU A 67 4.17 2.54 10.80
CA LEU A 67 4.08 3.79 10.05
C LEU A 67 5.42 4.53 10.00
N GLU A 68 6.23 4.50 11.07
CA GLU A 68 7.59 5.03 11.06
C GLU A 68 8.45 4.31 10.00
N ARG A 69 8.37 2.98 9.96
CA ARG A 69 9.07 2.16 8.95
C ARG A 69 8.58 2.47 7.53
N THR A 70 7.27 2.68 7.36
CA THR A 70 6.68 3.11 6.08
C THR A 70 7.24 4.46 5.64
N ILE A 71 7.41 5.42 6.55
CA ILE A 71 8.04 6.72 6.26
C ILE A 71 9.47 6.53 5.72
N GLN A 72 10.23 5.57 6.25
CA GLN A 72 11.59 5.25 5.77
C GLN A 72 11.60 4.62 4.36
N ALA A 73 10.59 3.81 4.03
CA ALA A 73 10.45 3.17 2.73
C ALA A 73 10.02 4.11 1.60
N VAL A 74 9.63 5.34 1.90
CA VAL A 74 9.25 6.37 0.91
C VAL A 74 10.43 7.28 0.58
N LYS A 75 10.56 7.65 -0.69
CA LYS A 75 11.61 8.55 -1.18
C LYS A 75 11.41 9.99 -0.68
N PRO A 76 12.45 10.86 -0.73
CA PRO A 76 12.25 12.30 -0.53
C PRO A 76 11.18 12.87 -1.46
N LEU A 77 10.38 13.81 -0.95
CA LEU A 77 9.20 14.40 -1.62
C LEU A 77 8.03 13.43 -1.88
N GLY A 78 8.15 12.16 -1.46
CA GLY A 78 7.11 11.16 -1.61
C GLY A 78 5.94 11.32 -0.63
N ILE A 79 4.90 10.51 -0.83
CA ILE A 79 3.64 10.60 -0.08
C ILE A 79 3.38 9.31 0.68
N ILE A 80 3.09 9.43 1.97
CA ILE A 80 2.58 8.38 2.82
C ILE A 80 1.09 8.65 3.04
N VAL A 81 0.25 7.66 2.75
CA VAL A 81 -1.20 7.71 2.96
C VAL A 81 -1.56 6.77 4.11
N ALA A 82 -1.92 7.33 5.26
CA ALA A 82 -2.42 6.58 6.40
C ALA A 82 -3.94 6.37 6.25
N MET A 83 -4.36 5.12 6.16
CA MET A 83 -5.75 4.69 5.97
C MET A 83 -6.28 3.88 7.16
N GLY A 84 -5.41 3.45 8.08
CA GLY A 84 -5.79 2.62 9.21
C GLY A 84 -4.72 2.57 10.30
N PHE A 85 -5.04 1.88 11.39
CA PHE A 85 -4.24 1.85 12.62
C PHE A 85 -4.31 0.48 13.32
N MET A 86 -4.34 -0.62 12.54
CA MET A 86 -4.47 -1.99 13.09
C MET A 86 -3.35 -2.38 14.07
N ALA A 87 -2.14 -1.88 13.87
CA ALA A 87 -0.96 -2.13 14.70
C ALA A 87 -0.73 -1.04 15.78
N GLY A 88 -1.48 0.07 15.76
CA GLY A 88 -1.38 1.11 16.78
C GLY A 88 -1.86 2.49 16.31
N THR A 89 -2.32 3.31 17.25
CA THR A 89 -2.90 4.63 17.00
C THR A 89 -1.94 5.80 17.18
N ALA A 90 -0.73 5.54 17.70
CA ALA A 90 0.30 6.53 17.91
C ALA A 90 1.58 6.13 17.17
N VAL A 91 2.27 7.11 16.62
CA VAL A 91 3.57 6.94 15.95
C VAL A 91 4.54 7.99 16.48
N SER A 92 5.80 7.62 16.66
CA SER A 92 6.91 8.52 16.98
C SER A 92 7.98 8.36 15.91
N PHE A 93 8.60 9.44 15.46
CA PHE A 93 9.70 9.42 14.50
C PHE A 93 10.57 10.68 14.63
N ASP A 94 11.82 10.63 14.16
CA ASP A 94 12.68 11.81 14.12
C ASP A 94 12.16 12.82 13.08
N ILE A 95 11.70 13.97 13.57
CA ILE A 95 11.15 15.03 12.73
C ILE A 95 12.17 15.57 11.72
N ARG A 96 13.48 15.46 11.98
CA ARG A 96 14.53 15.94 11.07
C ARG A 96 14.55 15.11 9.79
N ASP A 97 14.41 13.80 9.90
CA ASP A 97 14.39 12.90 8.74
C ASP A 97 13.19 13.21 7.84
N PHE A 98 12.02 13.48 8.44
CA PHE A 98 10.83 13.91 7.71
C PHE A 98 10.99 15.31 7.09
N PHE A 99 11.53 16.26 7.87
CA PHE A 99 11.72 17.65 7.47
C PHE A 99 12.68 17.79 6.28
N PHE A 100 13.88 17.23 6.37
CA PHE A 100 14.90 17.37 5.33
C PHE A 100 14.54 16.61 4.05
N THR A 101 13.83 15.49 4.16
CA THR A 101 13.36 14.74 3.00
C THR A 101 12.06 15.29 2.41
N GLN A 102 11.42 16.26 3.08
CA GLN A 102 10.21 16.96 2.62
C GLN A 102 9.08 16.00 2.21
N LYS A 103 8.93 14.90 2.96
CA LYS A 103 7.87 13.91 2.74
C LYS A 103 6.52 14.49 3.15
N GLN A 104 5.45 13.86 2.65
CA GLN A 104 4.09 14.20 3.00
C GLN A 104 3.42 13.04 3.73
N LEU A 105 2.74 13.30 4.84
CA LEU A 105 1.89 12.34 5.52
C LEU A 105 0.43 12.79 5.41
N ARG A 106 -0.41 11.96 4.81
CA ARG A 106 -1.82 12.27 4.54
C ARG A 106 -2.72 11.22 5.18
N GLY A 107 -3.71 11.65 5.95
CA GLY A 107 -4.78 10.78 6.44
C GLY A 107 -5.89 10.66 5.40
N THR A 108 -6.52 9.48 5.30
CA THR A 108 -7.74 9.26 4.53
C THR A 108 -8.65 8.27 5.25
N LEU A 109 -9.97 8.36 4.99
CA LEU A 109 -10.98 7.48 5.57
C LEU A 109 -11.74 6.72 4.47
N VAL A 110 -12.28 7.45 3.49
CA VAL A 110 -13.05 6.92 2.37
C VAL A 110 -12.83 7.79 1.14
N GLY A 111 -13.06 7.22 -0.04
CA GLY A 111 -13.27 7.99 -1.27
C GLY A 111 -14.70 8.54 -1.36
N ASP A 112 -14.90 9.55 -2.18
CA ASP A 112 -16.22 10.14 -2.43
C ASP A 112 -16.96 9.48 -3.61
N ILE A 113 -18.14 10.02 -3.95
CA ILE A 113 -18.95 9.46 -5.03
C ILE A 113 -18.31 9.72 -6.40
N GLU A 114 -17.55 10.81 -6.52
CA GLU A 114 -16.78 11.16 -7.71
C GLU A 114 -15.64 10.17 -7.94
N ASP A 115 -14.89 9.80 -6.90
CA ASP A 115 -13.89 8.73 -6.94
C ASP A 115 -14.52 7.43 -7.45
N PHE A 116 -15.63 7.01 -6.85
CA PHE A 116 -16.33 5.80 -7.27
C PHE A 116 -16.79 5.87 -8.74
N ALA A 117 -17.40 6.99 -9.13
CA ALA A 117 -17.87 7.20 -10.50
C ALA A 117 -16.71 7.16 -11.51
N ALA A 118 -15.55 7.70 -11.16
CA ALA A 118 -14.35 7.69 -11.99
C ALA A 118 -13.82 6.26 -12.23
N TRP A 119 -13.94 5.37 -11.24
CA TRP A 119 -13.48 3.99 -11.33
C TRP A 119 -14.51 3.02 -11.92
N LEU A 120 -15.79 3.38 -11.93
CA LEU A 120 -16.87 2.51 -12.39
C LEU A 120 -16.69 1.98 -13.83
N PRO A 121 -16.20 2.76 -14.82
CA PRO A 121 -15.94 2.22 -16.16
C PRO A 121 -14.87 1.11 -16.17
N ALA A 122 -13.82 1.24 -15.36
CA ALA A 122 -12.76 0.24 -15.25
C ALA A 122 -13.25 -1.04 -14.55
N ILE A 123 -14.22 -0.91 -13.65
CA ILE A 123 -14.90 -2.06 -13.03
C ILE A 123 -15.80 -2.76 -14.07
N ARG A 124 -16.64 -1.98 -14.78
CA ARG A 124 -17.59 -2.50 -15.78
C ARG A 124 -16.92 -3.23 -16.93
N ASN A 125 -15.75 -2.77 -17.38
CA ASN A 125 -15.01 -3.42 -18.47
C ASN A 125 -14.05 -4.51 -17.99
N GLY A 126 -14.04 -4.83 -16.69
CA GLY A 126 -13.24 -5.91 -16.12
C GLY A 126 -11.75 -5.62 -15.99
N ARG A 127 -11.28 -4.37 -16.17
CA ARG A 127 -9.91 -3.98 -15.79
C ARG A 127 -9.67 -4.06 -14.30
N ILE A 128 -10.69 -3.74 -13.50
CA ILE A 128 -10.71 -3.92 -12.05
C ILE A 128 -11.82 -4.90 -11.73
N LYS A 129 -11.49 -5.98 -11.03
CA LYS A 129 -12.42 -7.05 -10.65
C LYS A 129 -12.52 -7.14 -9.13
N PRO A 130 -13.73 -7.13 -8.55
CA PRO A 130 -13.91 -7.52 -7.17
C PRO A 130 -13.34 -8.92 -6.94
N ILE A 131 -12.51 -9.07 -5.90
CA ILE A 131 -12.02 -10.38 -5.48
C ILE A 131 -12.93 -10.82 -4.35
N ILE A 132 -13.75 -11.83 -4.63
CA ILE A 132 -14.70 -12.40 -3.69
C ILE A 132 -14.05 -13.64 -3.10
N ASP A 133 -13.79 -13.60 -1.80
CA ASP A 133 -13.29 -14.75 -1.05
C ASP A 133 -14.41 -15.79 -0.85
N SER A 134 -15.55 -15.34 -0.30
CA SER A 134 -16.67 -16.21 0.05
C SER A 134 -18.02 -15.51 -0.12
N VAL A 135 -19.06 -16.30 -0.38
CA VAL A 135 -20.47 -15.86 -0.43
C VAL A 135 -21.22 -16.68 0.62
N LEU A 136 -21.75 -15.99 1.63
CA LEU A 136 -22.51 -16.61 2.71
C LEU A 136 -24.01 -16.54 2.42
N PRO A 137 -24.81 -17.52 2.84
CA PRO A 137 -26.26 -17.47 2.69
C PRO A 137 -26.87 -16.34 3.52
N PRO A 138 -28.06 -15.82 3.16
CA PRO A 138 -28.79 -14.89 4.01
C PRO A 138 -29.04 -15.50 5.40
N VAL A 139 -28.89 -14.68 6.44
CA VAL A 139 -29.32 -15.01 7.81
C VAL A 139 -30.82 -14.87 7.96
#